data_AF-A0A4Y2NVJ2-F1
#
_entry.id   AF-A0A4Y2NVJ2-F1
#
_cell.length_a   1.000
_cell.length_b   1.000
_cell.length_c   1.000
_cell.angle_alpha   90.00
_cell.angle_beta   90.00
_cell.angle_gamma   90.00
#
_symmetry.space_group_name_H-M   'P 1'
#
loop_
_entity.id
_entity.type
_entity.pdbx_description
1 polymer ?
#
loop_
_entity_poly.entity_id
_entity_poly.type
_entity_poly.pdbx_seq_one_letter_code
_entity_poly.pdbx_strand_id
1 'polypeptide(L)'
;MSLFVPFTIFLGSKENSVSIKISGEKGTLAIISAYSFPAKNITPILQEIKETPMNISNEQALAGADLNAHKRRWGYATVDNRGIYLIESSPLTQYTRRRANLLSS
;
A
#
# COMPACT_ATOMS: atom_id res chain seq x y z
N MET A 1 -3.70 -13.16 37.08
CA MET A 1 -2.56 -12.35 36.61
C MET A 1 -2.82 -11.98 35.16
N SER A 2 -3.06 -10.71 34.85
CA SER A 2 -3.12 -10.24 33.46
C SER A 2 -1.70 -10.12 32.95
N LEU A 3 -1.31 -10.87 31.92
CA LEU A 3 -0.07 -10.60 31.20
C LEU A 3 -0.26 -9.27 30.48
N PHE A 4 0.51 -8.25 30.84
CA PHE A 4 0.61 -7.03 30.03
C PHE A 4 1.30 -7.41 28.72
N VAL A 5 0.58 -7.41 27.61
CA VAL A 5 1.21 -7.56 26.29
C VAL A 5 1.61 -6.17 25.82
N PRO A 6 2.92 -5.87 25.70
CA PRO A 6 3.35 -4.53 25.33
C PRO A 6 2.90 -4.21 23.89
N PHE A 7 2.31 -3.02 23.74
CA PHE A 7 2.04 -2.45 22.42
C PHE A 7 3.38 -2.04 21.78
N THR A 8 3.62 -2.45 20.53
CA THR A 8 4.83 -2.10 19.79
C THR A 8 4.46 -1.35 18.53
N ILE A 9 5.18 -0.25 18.27
CA ILE A 9 5.05 0.55 17.05
C ILE A 9 6.41 0.56 16.34
N PHE A 10 6.43 0.13 15.09
CA PHE A 10 7.59 0.30 14.20
C PHE A 10 7.24 1.31 13.11
N LEU A 11 8.19 2.19 12.83
CA LEU A 11 8.12 3.14 11.73
C LEU A 11 9.18 2.76 10.71
N GLY A 12 8.78 2.69 9.44
CA GLY A 12 9.68 2.46 8.32
C GLY A 12 9.51 3.54 7.28
N SER A 13 10.61 4.01 6.70
CA SER A 13 10.60 4.94 5.58
C SER A 13 11.52 4.42 4.49
N LYS A 14 11.07 4.52 3.24
CA LYS A 14 11.86 4.34 2.02
C LYS A 14 11.74 5.62 1.18
N GLU A 15 12.30 5.62 -0.03
CA GLU A 15 12.29 6.81 -0.91
C GLU A 15 10.86 7.24 -1.27
N ASN A 16 9.98 6.29 -1.57
CA ASN A 16 8.65 6.56 -2.13
C ASN A 16 7.51 6.08 -1.22
N SER A 17 7.83 5.59 -0.02
CA SER A 17 6.85 5.01 0.88
C SER A 17 7.20 5.16 2.35
N VAL A 18 6.16 5.18 3.18
CA VAL A 18 6.24 5.13 4.63
C VAL A 18 5.36 3.99 5.13
N SER A 19 5.75 3.39 6.25
CA SER A 19 5.02 2.29 6.86
C SER A 19 4.97 2.46 8.37
N ILE A 20 3.84 2.03 8.94
CA ILE A 20 3.62 1.94 10.38
C ILE A 20 3.18 0.51 10.66
N LYS A 21 3.84 -0.15 11.59
CA LYS A 21 3.44 -1.48 12.07
C LYS A 21 3.09 -1.39 13.54
N ILE A 22 1.87 -1.76 13.87
CA ILE A 22 1.30 -1.68 15.20
C ILE A 22 0.98 -3.10 15.65
N SER A 23 1.62 -3.55 16.71
CA SER A 23 1.42 -4.89 17.28
C SER A 23 0.92 -4.79 18.71
N GLY A 24 -0.11 -5.57 19.04
CA GLY A 24 -0.66 -5.67 20.39
C GLY A 24 -1.44 -6.97 20.59
N GLU A 25 -2.23 -7.03 21.65
CA GLU A 25 -2.98 -8.24 22.05
C GLU A 25 -3.90 -8.81 20.97
N LYS A 26 -4.47 -7.94 20.14
CA LYS A 26 -5.41 -8.31 19.06
C LYS A 26 -4.73 -8.67 17.74
N GLY A 27 -3.40 -8.73 17.74
CA GLY A 27 -2.59 -9.00 16.56
C GLY A 27 -1.87 -7.76 16.04
N THR A 28 -1.49 -7.82 14.76
CA THR A 28 -0.63 -6.83 14.11
C THR A 28 -1.31 -6.22 12.91
N LEU A 29 -1.27 -4.89 12.84
CA LEU A 29 -1.71 -4.09 11.70
C LEU A 29 -0.52 -3.37 11.08
N ALA A 30 -0.30 -3.59 9.79
CA ALA A 30 0.61 -2.80 8.97
C ALA A 30 -0.16 -1.78 8.14
N ILE A 31 0.27 -0.53 8.15
CA ILE A 31 -0.26 0.56 7.32
C ILE A 31 0.86 1.04 6.41
N ILE A 32 0.59 1.17 5.12
CA ILE A 32 1.56 1.63 4.12
C ILE A 32 0.95 2.80 3.36
N SER A 33 1.72 3.88 3.24
CA SER A 33 1.42 5.01 2.36
C SER A 33 2.54 5.15 1.34
N ALA A 34 2.20 5.25 0.06
CA ALA A 34 3.21 5.32 -0.99
C ALA A 34 2.82 6.30 -2.11
N TYR A 35 3.82 6.88 -2.78
CA TYR A 35 3.64 7.80 -3.90
C TYR A 35 4.64 7.54 -5.02
N SER A 36 4.17 7.34 -6.25
CA SER A 36 5.01 7.17 -7.43
C SER A 36 4.88 8.36 -8.36
N PHE A 37 5.98 9.09 -8.56
CA PHE A 37 6.01 10.20 -9.52
C PHE A 37 5.73 9.69 -10.95
N PRO A 38 4.85 10.35 -11.74
CA PRO A 38 4.39 9.83 -13.04
C PRO A 38 5.53 9.47 -14.01
N ALA A 39 6.59 10.28 -14.03
CA ALA A 39 7.72 10.10 -14.95
C ALA A 39 8.78 9.10 -14.46
N LYS A 40 8.69 8.62 -13.21
CA LYS A 40 9.62 7.61 -12.68
C LYS A 40 9.11 6.20 -12.97
N ASN A 41 10.01 5.24 -13.07
CA ASN A 41 9.64 3.82 -13.16
C ASN A 41 8.78 3.40 -11.95
N ILE A 42 7.70 2.66 -12.19
CA ILE A 42 6.79 2.16 -11.13
C ILE A 42 7.35 0.94 -10.40
N THR A 43 8.29 0.19 -10.99
CA THR A 43 8.80 -1.05 -10.40
C THR A 43 9.43 -0.86 -9.02
N PRO A 44 10.27 0.16 -8.75
CA PRO A 44 10.85 0.36 -7.42
C PRO A 44 9.80 0.51 -6.32
N ILE A 45 8.76 1.30 -6.54
CA ILE A 45 7.71 1.49 -5.51
C ILE A 45 6.90 0.21 -5.27
N LEU A 46 6.65 -0.59 -6.31
CA LEU A 46 5.96 -1.87 -6.15
C LEU A 46 6.82 -2.86 -5.35
N GLN A 47 8.15 -2.79 -5.51
CA GLN A 47 9.09 -3.57 -4.72
C GLN A 47 9.16 -3.05 -3.27
N GLU A 48 9.22 -1.73 -3.04
CA GLU A 48 9.18 -1.13 -1.71
C GLU A 48 7.95 -1.59 -0.91
N ILE A 49 6.77 -1.57 -1.54
CA ILE A 49 5.50 -2.00 -0.92
C ILE A 49 5.52 -3.51 -0.62
N LYS A 50 6.06 -4.34 -1.52
CA LYS A 50 6.17 -5.80 -1.30
C LYS A 50 7.16 -6.16 -0.20
N GLU A 51 8.28 -5.46 -0.12
CA GLU A 51 9.35 -5.70 0.85
C GLU A 51 9.11 -5.05 2.20
N THR A 52 8.10 -4.18 2.32
CA THR A 52 7.66 -3.71 3.63
C THR A 52 7.30 -4.94 4.45
N PRO A 53 7.89 -5.15 5.65
CA PRO A 53 7.83 -6.40 6.42
C PRO A 53 6.41 -6.66 6.96
N MET A 54 5.53 -7.03 6.03
CA MET A 54 4.24 -7.64 6.23
C MET A 54 4.55 -9.14 6.30
N ASN A 55 4.51 -9.73 7.50
CA ASN A 55 4.39 -11.19 7.56
C ASN A 55 2.93 -11.52 7.20
N ILE A 56 2.64 -11.54 5.89
CA ILE A 56 1.29 -11.63 5.31
C ILE A 56 0.53 -12.88 5.78
N SER A 57 1.21 -13.89 6.34
CA SER A 57 0.53 -15.10 6.80
C SER A 57 -0.42 -14.88 7.98
N ASN A 58 -0.24 -13.85 8.82
CA ASN A 58 -1.11 -13.56 9.98
C ASN A 58 -1.31 -12.05 10.29
N GLU A 59 -0.75 -11.14 9.49
CA GLU A 59 -0.86 -9.68 9.71
C GLU A 59 -1.93 -9.06 8.82
N GLN A 60 -2.80 -8.23 9.41
CA GLN A 60 -3.67 -7.37 8.62
C GLN A 60 -2.85 -6.24 8.01
N ALA A 61 -3.01 -5.98 6.73
CA ALA A 61 -2.30 -4.92 6.03
C ALA A 61 -3.29 -3.98 5.33
N LEU A 62 -3.09 -2.68 5.53
CA LEU A 62 -3.77 -1.60 4.82
C LEU A 62 -2.73 -0.84 4.02
N ALA A 63 -2.89 -0.78 2.70
CA ALA A 63 -1.99 -0.04 1.84
C ALA A 63 -2.77 0.98 1.00
N GLY A 64 -2.36 2.23 1.08
CA GLY A 64 -2.82 3.33 0.23
C GLY A 64 -1.66 3.84 -0.61
N ALA A 65 -1.86 3.97 -1.91
CA ALA A 65 -0.81 4.51 -2.78
C ALA A 65 -1.38 5.33 -3.92
N ASP A 66 -0.75 6.46 -4.20
CA ASP A 66 -0.92 7.14 -5.49
C ASP A 66 0.21 6.69 -6.42
N LEU A 67 -0.13 5.77 -7.32
CA LEU A 67 0.81 5.17 -8.24
C LEU A 67 0.86 5.87 -9.60
N ASN A 68 0.02 6.90 -9.82
CA ASN A 68 -0.16 7.52 -11.13
C ASN A 68 -0.33 6.47 -12.25
N ALA A 69 -1.20 5.49 -12.03
CA ALA A 69 -1.41 4.36 -12.93
C ALA A 69 -2.90 4.19 -13.22
N HIS A 70 -3.24 3.95 -14.48
CA HIS A 70 -4.62 3.74 -14.90
C HIS A 70 -4.95 2.25 -14.87
N LYS A 71 -5.94 1.87 -14.05
CA LYS A 71 -6.43 0.49 -13.97
C LYS A 71 -7.95 0.48 -13.95
N ARG A 72 -8.56 -0.34 -14.82
CA ARG A 72 -10.03 -0.48 -14.89
C ARG A 72 -10.67 -0.87 -13.55
N ARG A 73 -10.05 -1.80 -12.81
CA ARG A 73 -10.52 -2.21 -11.48
C ARG A 73 -10.57 -1.06 -10.48
N TRP A 74 -9.79 0.01 -10.71
CA TRP A 74 -9.73 1.20 -9.85
C TRP A 74 -10.63 2.35 -10.35
N GLY A 75 -11.41 2.12 -11.41
CA GLY A 75 -12.39 3.08 -11.95
C GLY A 75 -11.92 3.87 -13.17
N TYR A 76 -10.74 3.58 -13.72
CA TYR A 76 -10.29 4.19 -14.97
C TYR A 76 -10.94 3.53 -16.19
N ALA A 77 -11.23 4.28 -17.25
CA ALA A 77 -11.76 3.71 -18.49
C ALA A 77 -10.72 2.85 -19.24
N THR A 78 -9.45 3.21 -19.13
CA THR A 78 -8.32 2.59 -19.81
C THR A 78 -7.35 1.94 -18.83
N VAL A 79 -6.46 1.12 -19.36
CA VAL A 79 -5.28 0.63 -18.66
C VAL A 79 -4.07 1.20 -19.38
N ASP A 80 -3.18 1.87 -18.66
CA ASP A 80 -1.93 2.40 -19.21
C ASP A 80 -0.77 1.43 -18.91
N ASN A 81 0.42 1.73 -19.45
CA ASN A 81 1.60 0.88 -19.28
C ASN A 81 1.93 0.65 -17.80
N ARG A 82 1.70 1.65 -16.94
CA ARG A 82 1.93 1.55 -15.49
C ARG A 82 0.92 0.62 -14.83
N GLY A 83 -0.35 0.71 -15.22
CA GLY A 83 -1.44 -0.12 -14.75
C GLY A 83 -1.30 -1.60 -15.12
N ILE A 84 -0.58 -1.92 -16.20
CA ILE A 84 -0.26 -3.31 -16.57
C ILE A 84 0.59 -3.99 -15.48
N TYR A 85 1.57 -3.27 -14.90
CA TYR A 85 2.46 -3.81 -13.86
C TYR A 85 1.79 -4.00 -12.49
N LEU A 86 0.56 -3.51 -12.31
CA LEU A 86 -0.21 -3.75 -11.10
C LEU A 86 -0.79 -5.18 -11.12
N ILE A 87 -0.14 -6.07 -10.36
CA ILE A 87 -0.55 -7.46 -10.17
C ILE A 87 -1.77 -7.51 -9.25
N GLU A 88 -2.76 -8.35 -9.59
CA GLU A 88 -4.00 -8.49 -8.84
C GLU A 88 -3.82 -8.97 -7.39
N SER A 89 -2.74 -9.72 -7.11
CA SER A 89 -2.40 -10.23 -5.77
C SER A 89 -1.64 -9.24 -4.88
N SER A 90 -1.45 -7.99 -5.33
CA SER A 90 -0.83 -6.94 -4.53
C SER A 90 -1.68 -6.61 -3.29
N PRO A 91 -1.07 -6.36 -2.11
CA PRO A 91 -1.80 -5.85 -0.93
C PRO A 91 -2.53 -4.52 -1.20
N LEU A 92 -2.19 -3.82 -2.30
CA LEU A 92 -2.87 -2.61 -2.77
C LEU A 92 -4.24 -2.86 -3.40
N THR A 93 -4.53 -4.09 -3.83
CA THR A 93 -5.75 -4.41 -4.58
C THR A 93 -7.01 -4.39 -3.71
N GLN A 94 -6.89 -4.49 -2.39
CA GLN A 94 -8.04 -4.58 -1.49
C GLN A 94 -8.59 -3.23 -0.99
N TYR A 95 -7.85 -2.12 -1.10
CA TYR A 95 -8.22 -0.87 -0.38
C TYR A 95 -8.05 0.45 -1.14
N THR A 96 -7.78 0.44 -2.44
CA THR A 96 -7.71 1.66 -3.25
C THR A 96 -9.13 2.25 -3.46
N ARG A 97 -9.56 3.15 -2.56
CA ARG A 97 -10.83 3.89 -2.66
C ARG A 97 -10.66 5.21 -3.44
N ARG A 98 -11.27 5.24 -4.63
CA ARG A 98 -11.67 6.35 -5.53
C ARG A 98 -11.16 7.78 -5.22
N ARG A 99 -10.39 8.33 -6.17
CA ARG A 99 -10.41 9.77 -6.49
C ARG A 99 -10.47 9.98 -8.02
N ALA A 100 -11.47 9.39 -8.68
CA ALA A 100 -11.62 9.47 -10.14
C ALA A 100 -12.25 10.78 -10.66
N ASN A 101 -12.70 11.71 -9.79
CA ASN A 101 -13.54 12.85 -10.22
C ASN A 101 -13.07 14.24 -9.72
N LEU A 102 -11.77 14.53 -9.63
CA LEU A 102 -11.32 15.86 -9.18
C LEU A 102 -10.37 16.61 -10.13
N LEU A 103 -10.22 16.16 -11.38
CA LEU A 103 -9.42 16.88 -12.39
C LEU A 103 -10.16 17.12 -13.72
N SER A 104 -11.49 17.13 -13.70
CA SER A 104 -12.30 17.70 -14.79
C SER A 104 -12.92 19.02 -14.32
N SER A 105 -12.09 20.06 -14.24
CA SER A 105 -12.50 21.47 -14.15
C SER A 105 -11.41 22.32 -14.79
#